data_AF-A0A8S3ED15-F1
#
_entry.id   AF-A0A8S3ED15-F1
#
_cell.length_a   1.000
_cell.length_b   1.000
_cell.length_c   1.000
_cell.angle_alpha   90.00
_cell.angle_beta   90.00
_cell.angle_gamma   90.00
#
_symmetry.space_group_name_H-M   'P 1'
#
loop_
_entity.id
_entity.type
_entity.pdbx_description
1 polymer ?
#
loop_
_entity_poly.entity_id
_entity_poly.type
_entity_poly.pdbx_seq_one_letter_code
_entity_poly.pdbx_strand_id
1 'polypeptide(L)'
;MNPVRWPLTFTITRGLRLLHDVRLLTKPSQPEQYAKELWTTMLAKMITHGEDFDRANIVLTIDNQRGLQALFDYIIYLGIKPNEVLPYFFRSNRIHSDSGMATVGTYLLTLFKHQITNWLGTTPHFIINNIGEIKTVDECRLIVSFLTTVLDLCSRDKDIRQQYGRQFVDGIYTCWPLFVLLYRSTNIDDKLLILTLLTKTFIIDSRLLIAHEQFDHVSQMYLSLLIDKQLNLTFKTRLLDLLPFFASLDTDEDLSEDRRKKWSDDLCRTLHTFTADCFPLKSTEFRKGTQEYHDYQGAIRKILSALELSSSFILFELLIWMLSCEQNHIFEDEILSSI
;
A
#
# COMPACT_ATOMS: atom_id res chain seq x y z
N MET A 1 12.00 -4.30 37.69
CA MET A 1 11.40 -5.38 36.88
C MET A 1 12.52 -6.21 36.29
N ASN A 2 12.58 -7.51 36.61
CA ASN A 2 13.60 -8.42 36.05
C ASN A 2 13.31 -8.65 34.55
N PRO A 3 14.31 -8.54 33.65
CA PRO A 3 14.12 -8.87 32.26
C PRO A 3 13.79 -10.36 32.13
N VAL A 4 12.64 -10.67 31.51
CA VAL A 4 12.24 -12.04 31.20
C VAL A 4 13.32 -12.65 30.29
N ARG A 5 14.12 -13.58 30.83
CA ARG A 5 15.09 -14.34 30.05
C ARG A 5 14.31 -15.27 29.11
N TRP A 6 14.42 -15.02 27.81
CA TRP A 6 13.94 -15.95 26.79
C TRP A 6 14.74 -17.25 26.87
N PRO A 7 14.11 -18.41 27.08
CA PRO A 7 14.82 -19.69 27.17
C PRO A 7 15.29 -20.22 25.81
N LEU A 8 14.90 -19.59 24.70
CA LEU A 8 15.28 -19.97 23.35
C LEU A 8 16.17 -18.89 22.75
N THR A 9 17.48 -19.11 22.80
CA THR A 9 18.44 -18.28 22.07
C THR A 9 18.31 -18.53 20.57
N PHE A 10 18.63 -17.52 19.75
CA PHE A 10 18.67 -17.63 18.27
C PHE A 10 19.32 -18.94 17.78
N THR A 11 20.39 -19.37 18.45
CA THR A 11 21.13 -20.60 18.16
C THR A 11 20.30 -21.87 18.37
N ILE A 12 19.49 -21.94 19.43
CA ILE A 12 18.66 -23.12 19.74
C ILE A 12 17.58 -23.28 18.67
N THR A 13 16.88 -22.19 18.33
CA THR A 13 15.80 -22.26 17.34
C THR A 13 16.30 -22.64 15.95
N ARG A 14 17.45 -22.07 15.53
CA ARG A 14 18.08 -22.44 14.26
C ARG A 14 18.58 -23.89 14.30
N GLY A 15 19.13 -24.33 15.43
CA GLY A 15 19.53 -25.71 15.66
C GLY A 15 18.37 -26.70 15.54
N LEU A 16 17.21 -26.40 16.12
CA LEU A 16 16.01 -27.23 15.99
C LEU A 16 15.56 -27.37 14.53
N ARG A 17 15.56 -26.27 13.77
CA ARG A 17 15.24 -26.31 12.34
C ARG A 17 16.22 -27.21 11.56
N LEU A 18 17.53 -27.03 11.78
CA LEU A 18 18.56 -27.84 11.13
C LEU A 18 18.42 -29.33 11.47
N LEU A 19 18.12 -29.66 12.72
CA LEU A 19 17.93 -31.05 13.14
C LEU A 19 16.69 -31.69 12.50
N HIS A 20 15.62 -30.93 12.26
CA HIS A 20 14.48 -31.42 11.46
C HIS A 20 14.82 -31.58 9.98
N ASP A 21 15.53 -30.62 9.39
CA ASP A 21 15.92 -30.66 7.97
C ASP A 21 16.86 -31.85 7.67
N VAL A 22 17.74 -32.20 8.61
CA VAL A 22 18.64 -33.37 8.54
C VAL A 22 17.95 -34.66 9.03
N ARG A 23 16.65 -34.60 9.36
CA ARG A 23 15.83 -35.74 9.84
C ARG A 23 16.33 -36.39 11.13
N LEU A 24 17.10 -35.66 11.93
CA LEU A 24 17.58 -36.09 13.25
C LEU A 24 16.54 -35.85 14.35
N LEU A 25 15.56 -34.98 14.09
CA LEU A 25 14.35 -34.82 14.90
C LEU A 25 13.11 -35.03 14.03
N THR A 26 12.18 -35.86 14.48
CA THR A 26 10.86 -35.98 13.85
C THR A 26 10.00 -34.79 14.26
N LYS A 27 9.26 -34.20 13.31
CA LYS A 27 8.26 -33.18 13.63
C LYS A 27 7.28 -33.72 14.68
N PRO A 28 6.78 -32.87 15.59
CA PRO A 28 5.77 -33.29 16.57
C PRO A 28 4.53 -33.85 15.86
N SER A 29 3.79 -34.75 16.54
CA SER A 29 2.64 -35.47 15.97
C SER A 29 1.54 -34.55 15.42
N GLN A 30 1.39 -33.35 15.98
CA GLN A 30 0.48 -32.29 15.52
C GLN A 30 1.26 -30.98 15.36
N PRO A 31 1.99 -30.80 14.25
CA PRO A 31 2.93 -29.69 14.10
C PRO A 31 2.24 -28.33 13.98
N GLU A 32 1.06 -28.27 13.34
CA GLU A 32 0.26 -27.04 13.24
C GLU A 32 -0.23 -26.55 14.60
N GLN A 33 -0.74 -27.46 15.45
CA GLN A 33 -1.21 -27.12 16.79
C GLN A 33 -0.06 -26.64 17.67
N TYR A 34 1.09 -27.31 17.60
CA TYR A 34 2.29 -26.89 18.31
C TYR A 34 2.80 -25.52 17.83
N ALA A 35 2.74 -25.25 16.52
CA ALA A 35 3.09 -23.95 15.96
C ALA A 35 2.17 -22.84 16.50
N LYS A 36 0.86 -23.11 16.60
CA LYS A 36 -0.13 -22.18 17.18
C LYS A 36 0.17 -21.90 18.65
N GLU A 37 0.47 -22.91 19.45
CA GLU A 37 0.83 -22.75 20.87
C GLU A 37 2.13 -21.96 21.05
N LEU A 38 3.13 -22.20 20.20
CA LEU A 38 4.38 -21.42 20.20
C LEU A 38 4.12 -19.95 19.84
N TRP A 39 3.29 -19.69 18.82
CA TRP A 39 2.92 -18.34 18.41
C TRP A 39 2.21 -17.57 19.53
N THR A 40 1.18 -18.16 20.15
CA THR A 40 0.42 -17.51 21.23
C THR A 40 1.29 -17.30 22.47
N THR A 41 2.14 -18.27 22.81
CA THR A 41 3.09 -18.15 23.94
C THR A 41 4.13 -17.06 23.68
N MET A 42 4.65 -16.98 22.45
CA MET A 42 5.60 -15.94 22.05
C MET A 42 4.96 -14.56 22.20
N LEU A 43 3.74 -14.37 21.67
CA LEU A 43 3.02 -13.10 21.79
C LEU A 43 2.71 -12.73 23.24
N ALA A 44 2.21 -13.66 24.05
CA ALA A 44 1.87 -13.41 25.45
C ALA A 44 3.08 -12.98 26.30
N LYS A 45 4.29 -13.41 25.90
CA LYS A 45 5.54 -12.98 26.55
C LYS A 45 6.07 -11.66 26.01
N MET A 46 5.79 -11.33 24.75
CA MET A 46 6.20 -10.06 24.14
C MET A 46 5.32 -8.89 24.57
N ILE A 47 4.02 -9.15 24.73
CA ILE A 47 2.97 -8.16 24.94
C ILE A 47 2.40 -8.40 26.34
N THR A 48 2.65 -7.48 27.27
CA THR A 48 2.03 -7.49 28.59
C THR A 48 0.92 -6.43 28.63
N HIS A 49 -0.24 -6.77 29.18
CA HIS A 49 -1.32 -5.80 29.32
C HIS A 49 -1.11 -4.95 30.58
N GLY A 50 -1.34 -3.64 30.48
CA GLY A 50 -1.43 -2.75 31.63
C GLY A 50 -2.73 -2.94 32.40
N GLU A 51 -2.92 -2.19 33.49
CA GLU A 51 -4.14 -2.25 34.32
C GLU A 51 -5.41 -1.89 33.52
N ASP A 52 -5.27 -1.07 32.48
CA ASP A 52 -6.27 -0.89 31.41
C ASP A 52 -6.04 -1.93 30.31
N PHE A 53 -7.02 -2.80 30.04
CA PHE A 53 -6.96 -3.82 28.98
C PHE A 53 -6.67 -3.25 27.56
N ASP A 54 -6.95 -1.96 27.35
CA ASP A 54 -6.65 -1.24 26.10
C ASP A 54 -5.17 -0.86 25.92
N ARG A 55 -4.36 -1.00 26.98
CA ARG A 55 -2.94 -0.62 26.98
C ARG A 55 -2.05 -1.86 27.03
N ALA A 56 -1.13 -1.94 26.08
CA ALA A 56 -0.10 -2.97 26.02
C ALA A 56 1.30 -2.36 26.27
N ASN A 57 2.14 -3.09 26.98
CA ASN A 57 3.56 -2.82 27.16
C ASN A 57 4.38 -3.86 26.39
N ILE A 58 5.45 -3.41 25.75
CA ILE A 58 6.39 -4.31 25.06
C ILE A 58 7.63 -4.50 25.92
N VAL A 59 8.02 -5.76 26.14
CA VAL A 59 9.22 -6.09 26.92
C VAL A 59 10.27 -6.72 26.00
N LEU A 60 11.10 -5.92 25.33
CA LEU A 60 12.12 -6.43 24.39
C LEU A 60 13.47 -5.71 24.43
N THR A 61 14.54 -6.50 24.31
CA THR A 61 15.93 -6.05 24.04
C THR A 61 16.31 -6.42 22.60
N ILE A 62 17.36 -5.78 22.04
CA ILE A 62 17.82 -6.03 20.65
C ILE A 62 18.19 -7.50 20.41
N ASP A 63 18.84 -8.15 21.38
CA ASP A 63 19.20 -9.57 21.28
C ASP A 63 17.97 -10.50 21.23
N ASN A 64 16.86 -10.09 21.85
CA ASN A 64 15.62 -10.84 21.80
C ASN A 64 14.96 -10.76 20.41
N GLN A 65 15.15 -9.69 19.64
CA GLN A 65 14.51 -9.52 18.33
C GLN A 65 14.94 -10.60 17.32
N ARG A 66 16.25 -10.90 17.25
CA ARG A 66 16.76 -11.95 16.34
C ARG A 66 16.26 -13.34 16.74
N GLY A 67 16.21 -13.61 18.05
CA GLY A 67 15.66 -14.86 18.58
C GLY A 67 14.18 -15.04 18.22
N LEU A 68 13.40 -13.97 18.34
CA LEU A 68 11.98 -13.96 17.98
C LEU A 68 11.74 -14.16 16.49
N GLN A 69 12.53 -13.49 15.64
CA GLN A 69 12.47 -13.66 14.19
C GLN A 69 12.76 -15.12 13.79
N ALA A 70 13.81 -15.72 14.35
CA ALA A 70 14.12 -17.13 14.11
C ALA A 70 13.04 -18.07 14.63
N LEU A 71 12.44 -17.76 15.79
CA LEU A 71 11.32 -18.52 16.34
C LEU A 71 10.09 -18.45 15.43
N PHE A 72 9.80 -17.27 14.87
CA PHE A 72 8.71 -17.11 13.93
C PHE A 72 8.96 -17.86 12.62
N ASP A 73 10.19 -17.87 12.08
CA ASP A 73 10.56 -18.71 10.94
C ASP A 73 10.35 -20.21 11.22
N TYR A 74 10.63 -20.64 12.45
CA TYR A 74 10.41 -22.02 12.87
C TYR A 74 8.92 -22.36 13.01
N ILE A 75 8.12 -21.43 13.56
CA ILE A 75 6.65 -21.55 13.63
C ILE A 75 6.05 -21.68 12.20
N ILE A 76 6.54 -20.89 11.25
CA ILE A 76 6.17 -21.00 9.83
C ILE A 76 6.55 -22.38 9.27
N TYR A 77 7.77 -22.85 9.55
CA TYR A 77 8.24 -24.18 9.11
C TYR A 77 7.39 -25.35 9.65
N LEU A 78 6.82 -25.20 10.84
CA LEU A 78 5.90 -26.17 11.44
C LEU A 78 4.51 -26.16 10.79
N GLY A 79 4.20 -25.17 9.94
CA GLY A 79 2.96 -25.12 9.16
C GLY A 79 1.84 -24.33 9.82
N ILE A 80 2.14 -23.29 10.61
CA ILE A 80 1.10 -22.37 11.05
C ILE A 80 0.35 -21.80 9.83
N LYS A 81 -0.94 -21.53 9.97
CA LYS A 81 -1.78 -20.96 8.91
C LYS A 81 -1.93 -19.44 9.07
N PRO A 82 -2.07 -18.67 7.98
CA PRO A 82 -2.21 -17.20 8.07
C PRO A 82 -3.37 -16.70 8.93
N ASN A 83 -4.51 -17.38 8.88
CA ASN A 83 -5.69 -17.06 9.70
C ASN A 83 -5.42 -17.11 11.22
N GLU A 84 -4.42 -17.87 11.68
CA GLU A 84 -4.01 -17.95 13.08
C GLU A 84 -3.05 -16.81 13.48
N VAL A 85 -2.44 -16.14 12.51
CA VAL A 85 -1.37 -15.14 12.73
C VAL A 85 -1.86 -13.73 12.47
N LEU A 86 -2.54 -13.49 11.36
CA LEU A 86 -2.96 -12.15 10.94
C LEU A 86 -3.89 -11.40 11.89
N PRO A 87 -4.85 -12.06 12.58
CA PRO A 87 -5.73 -11.33 13.50
C PRO A 87 -4.97 -10.54 14.58
N TYR A 88 -3.70 -10.89 14.86
CA TYR A 88 -2.83 -10.17 15.78
C TYR A 88 -2.20 -8.91 15.16
N PHE A 89 -2.00 -8.88 13.84
CA PHE A 89 -1.51 -7.72 13.10
C PHE A 89 -2.59 -6.67 12.89
N PHE A 90 -3.86 -7.08 12.92
CA PHE A 90 -5.00 -6.19 12.76
C PHE A 90 -5.58 -5.69 14.11
N ARG A 91 -4.90 -5.93 15.24
CA ARG A 91 -5.36 -5.45 16.56
C ARG A 91 -5.04 -3.97 16.76
N SER A 92 -6.06 -3.23 17.19
CA SER A 92 -5.97 -1.79 17.51
C SER A 92 -5.41 -1.48 18.90
N ASN A 93 -5.01 -2.48 19.69
CA ASN A 93 -4.47 -2.26 21.04
C ASN A 93 -3.26 -1.31 20.99
N ARG A 94 -3.31 -0.27 21.82
CA ARG A 94 -2.30 0.80 21.84
C ARG A 94 -1.13 0.41 22.75
N ILE A 95 0.07 0.80 22.32
CA ILE A 95 1.32 0.67 23.06
C ILE A 95 1.84 2.07 23.35
N HIS A 96 2.22 2.31 24.60
CA HIS A 96 3.06 3.46 24.94
C HIS A 96 4.50 3.14 24.52
N SER A 97 4.97 3.81 23.47
CA SER A 97 6.39 3.88 23.15
C SER A 97 6.93 5.27 23.50
N ASP A 98 8.20 5.38 23.85
CA ASP A 98 8.87 6.67 24.12
C ASP A 98 8.79 7.64 22.92
N SER A 99 8.47 7.13 21.72
CA SER A 99 8.30 7.89 20.46
C SER A 99 6.85 8.20 20.08
N GLY A 100 5.86 7.87 20.92
CA GLY A 100 4.43 8.11 20.66
C GLY A 100 3.54 6.85 20.74
N MET A 101 2.26 7.02 20.40
CA MET A 101 1.27 5.94 20.38
C MET A 101 1.43 5.06 19.15
N ALA A 102 1.86 3.80 19.32
CA ALA A 102 1.92 2.78 18.27
C ALA A 102 0.89 1.67 18.56
N THR A 103 0.42 0.92 17.56
CA THR A 103 -0.42 -0.26 17.82
C THR A 103 0.41 -1.53 17.88
N VAL A 104 -0.08 -2.55 18.60
CA VAL A 104 0.54 -3.88 18.63
C VAL A 104 0.77 -4.41 17.21
N GLY A 105 -0.19 -4.21 16.31
CA GLY A 105 -0.08 -4.60 14.91
C GLY A 105 1.11 -3.94 14.20
N THR A 106 1.26 -2.61 14.32
CA THR A 106 2.37 -1.87 13.69
C THR A 106 3.74 -2.31 14.22
N TYR A 107 3.82 -2.65 15.50
CA TYR A 107 5.04 -3.16 16.10
C TYR A 107 5.40 -4.54 15.58
N LEU A 108 4.46 -5.49 15.62
CA LEU A 108 4.66 -6.85 15.12
C LEU A 108 5.05 -6.83 13.64
N LEU A 109 4.40 -5.97 12.85
CA LEU A 109 4.73 -5.78 11.44
C LEU A 109 6.18 -5.32 11.27
N THR A 110 6.62 -4.32 12.03
CA THR A 110 8.01 -3.85 11.98
C THR A 110 9.01 -4.95 12.33
N LEU A 111 8.69 -5.77 13.34
CA LEU A 111 9.57 -6.84 13.82
C LEU A 111 9.68 -8.03 12.84
N PHE A 112 8.57 -8.42 12.22
CA PHE A 112 8.47 -9.65 11.41
C PHE A 112 8.27 -9.40 9.91
N LYS A 113 8.44 -8.15 9.44
CA LYS A 113 8.14 -7.75 8.05
C LYS A 113 8.74 -8.68 6.98
N HIS A 114 9.98 -9.14 7.17
CA HIS A 114 10.65 -10.02 6.21
C HIS A 114 10.07 -11.45 6.24
N GLN A 115 9.92 -12.02 7.43
CA GLN A 115 9.37 -13.36 7.62
C GLN A 115 7.95 -13.45 7.08
N ILE A 116 7.12 -12.44 7.41
CA ILE A 116 5.75 -12.34 6.92
C ILE A 116 5.75 -12.22 5.40
N THR A 117 6.48 -11.28 4.81
CA THR A 117 6.45 -11.08 3.35
C THR A 117 6.84 -12.36 2.60
N ASN A 118 7.90 -13.05 3.04
CA ASN A 118 8.32 -14.31 2.44
C ASN A 118 7.27 -15.41 2.59
N TRP A 119 6.74 -15.57 3.80
CA TRP A 119 5.74 -16.60 4.09
C TRP A 119 4.44 -16.37 3.33
N LEU A 120 3.98 -15.12 3.28
CA LEU A 120 2.77 -14.75 2.55
C LEU A 120 2.93 -14.92 1.04
N GLY A 121 4.14 -14.68 0.50
CA GLY A 121 4.42 -14.93 -0.92
C GLY A 121 4.16 -16.39 -1.28
N THR A 122 4.56 -17.31 -0.41
CA THR A 122 4.30 -18.76 -0.61
C THR A 122 2.83 -19.17 -0.45
N THR A 123 1.92 -18.25 -0.06
CA THR A 123 0.51 -18.54 0.20
C THR A 123 -0.42 -17.66 -0.67
N PRO A 124 -0.61 -17.97 -1.97
CA PRO A 124 -1.31 -17.10 -2.93
C PRO A 124 -2.75 -16.70 -2.56
N HIS A 125 -3.53 -17.58 -1.94
CA HIS A 125 -4.93 -17.30 -1.55
C HIS A 125 -5.06 -16.43 -0.29
N PHE A 126 -3.95 -15.93 0.22
CA PHE A 126 -3.84 -15.29 1.51
C PHE A 126 -4.71 -14.03 1.66
N ILE A 127 -4.64 -13.09 0.72
CA ILE A 127 -5.28 -11.78 0.88
C ILE A 127 -6.81 -11.93 0.84
N ILE A 128 -7.29 -12.71 -0.13
CA ILE A 128 -8.72 -12.92 -0.40
C ILE A 128 -9.39 -13.67 0.75
N ASN A 129 -8.74 -14.69 1.32
CA ASN A 129 -9.37 -15.56 2.32
C ASN A 129 -9.22 -15.08 3.77
N ASN A 130 -8.34 -14.10 4.05
CA ASN A 130 -7.99 -13.73 5.42
C ASN A 130 -8.27 -12.26 5.76
N ILE A 131 -8.59 -11.42 4.78
CA ILE A 131 -9.19 -10.12 5.05
C ILE A 131 -10.68 -10.37 5.23
N GLY A 132 -11.11 -10.53 6.48
CA GLY A 132 -12.51 -10.65 6.83
C GLY A 132 -13.29 -9.34 6.57
N GLU A 133 -14.52 -9.27 7.08
CA GLU A 133 -15.31 -8.04 7.01
C GLU A 133 -14.62 -6.89 7.74
N ILE A 134 -14.42 -5.77 7.05
CA ILE A 134 -13.91 -4.53 7.63
C ILE A 134 -15.10 -3.68 8.08
N LYS A 135 -15.20 -3.39 9.39
CA LYS A 135 -16.36 -2.69 9.98
C LYS A 135 -16.05 -1.25 10.32
N THR A 136 -14.79 -0.92 10.55
CA THR A 136 -14.36 0.42 10.96
C THR A 136 -13.25 0.98 10.07
N VAL A 137 -13.12 2.31 10.03
CA VAL A 137 -12.04 3.00 9.31
C VAL A 137 -10.67 2.62 9.89
N ASP A 138 -10.57 2.45 11.21
CA ASP A 138 -9.31 2.09 11.88
C ASP A 138 -8.85 0.67 11.52
N GLU A 139 -9.76 -0.31 11.49
CA GLU A 139 -9.46 -1.66 10.98
C GLU A 139 -8.99 -1.60 9.53
N CYS A 140 -9.69 -0.82 8.69
CA CYS A 140 -9.31 -0.63 7.29
C CYS A 140 -7.89 -0.05 7.17
N ARG A 141 -7.57 0.95 7.99
CA ARG A 141 -6.24 1.59 8.01
C ARG A 141 -5.15 0.60 8.39
N LEU A 142 -5.37 -0.23 9.41
CA LEU A 142 -4.41 -1.25 9.83
C LEU A 142 -4.16 -2.28 8.73
N ILE A 143 -5.22 -2.75 8.07
CA ILE A 143 -5.13 -3.73 6.98
C ILE A 143 -4.38 -3.13 5.78
N VAL A 144 -4.76 -1.93 5.33
CA VAL A 144 -4.10 -1.28 4.18
C VAL A 144 -2.65 -0.91 4.50
N SER A 145 -2.34 -0.47 5.72
CA SER A 145 -0.96 -0.22 6.16
C SER A 145 -0.12 -1.50 6.15
N PHE A 146 -0.70 -2.60 6.62
CA PHE A 146 -0.08 -3.93 6.55
C PHE A 146 0.22 -4.34 5.11
N LEU A 147 -0.78 -4.29 4.23
CA LEU A 147 -0.63 -4.64 2.81
C LEU A 147 0.40 -3.75 2.11
N THR A 148 0.37 -2.45 2.39
CA THR A 148 1.33 -1.48 1.83
C THR A 148 2.76 -1.81 2.24
N THR A 149 2.98 -2.25 3.48
CA THR A 149 4.30 -2.65 3.98
C THR A 149 4.78 -3.95 3.34
N VAL A 150 3.89 -4.94 3.20
CA VAL A 150 4.19 -6.21 2.50
C VAL A 150 4.53 -5.94 1.04
N LEU A 151 3.76 -5.09 0.34
CA LEU A 151 4.07 -4.68 -1.03
C LEU A 151 5.38 -3.89 -1.14
N ASP A 152 5.73 -3.05 -0.15
CA ASP A 152 7.00 -2.32 -0.18
C ASP A 152 8.21 -3.24 -0.11
N LEU A 153 8.10 -4.35 0.64
CA LEU A 153 9.15 -5.35 0.68
C LEU A 153 9.15 -6.21 -0.59
N CYS A 154 7.98 -6.63 -1.04
CA CYS A 154 7.81 -7.38 -2.28
C CYS A 154 8.39 -6.59 -3.47
N SER A 155 8.13 -5.28 -3.57
CA SER A 155 8.63 -4.46 -4.67
C SER A 155 10.15 -4.27 -4.65
N ARG A 156 10.81 -4.40 -3.49
CA ARG A 156 12.27 -4.27 -3.35
C ARG A 156 13.01 -5.58 -3.60
N ASP A 157 12.39 -6.72 -3.28
CA ASP A 157 13.00 -8.03 -3.47
C ASP A 157 12.66 -8.59 -4.85
N LYS A 158 13.67 -8.76 -5.69
CA LYS A 158 13.50 -9.19 -7.09
C LYS A 158 12.90 -10.60 -7.18
N ASP A 159 13.31 -11.51 -6.32
CA ASP A 159 12.90 -12.92 -6.41
C ASP A 159 11.44 -13.06 -5.97
N ILE A 160 11.07 -12.40 -4.86
CA ILE A 160 9.68 -12.35 -4.39
C ILE A 160 8.77 -11.67 -5.41
N ARG A 161 9.21 -10.53 -5.97
CA ARG A 161 8.44 -9.79 -6.98
C ARG A 161 8.16 -10.64 -8.21
N GLN A 162 9.17 -11.34 -8.72
CA GLN A 162 9.02 -12.19 -9.90
C GLN A 162 8.15 -13.41 -9.64
N GLN A 163 8.28 -14.02 -8.46
CA GLN A 163 7.58 -15.25 -8.15
C GLN A 163 6.12 -15.03 -7.71
N TYR A 164 5.87 -13.97 -6.93
CA TYR A 164 4.60 -13.77 -6.21
C TYR A 164 3.96 -12.39 -6.42
N GLY A 165 4.66 -11.42 -7.01
CA GLY A 165 4.20 -10.03 -7.13
C GLY A 165 2.80 -9.92 -7.75
N ARG A 166 2.57 -10.60 -8.87
CA ARG A 166 1.26 -10.60 -9.55
C ARG A 166 0.13 -11.13 -8.66
N GLN A 167 0.38 -12.21 -7.91
CA GLN A 167 -0.62 -12.81 -7.01
C GLN A 167 -0.95 -11.88 -5.83
N PHE A 168 0.06 -11.16 -5.30
CA PHE A 168 -0.18 -10.15 -4.28
C PHE A 168 -1.06 -9.01 -4.80
N VAL A 169 -0.77 -8.51 -6.00
CA VAL A 169 -1.54 -7.42 -6.60
C VAL A 169 -2.98 -7.87 -6.90
N ASP A 170 -3.16 -9.07 -7.45
CA ASP A 170 -4.47 -9.68 -7.73
C ASP A 170 -5.35 -9.76 -6.48
N GLY A 171 -4.80 -10.32 -5.39
CA GLY A 171 -5.51 -10.42 -4.12
C GLY A 171 -5.85 -9.07 -3.51
N ILE A 172 -4.99 -8.06 -3.67
CA ILE A 172 -5.25 -6.69 -3.21
C ILE A 172 -6.40 -6.07 -4.00
N TYR A 173 -6.41 -6.24 -5.32
CA TYR A 173 -7.52 -5.74 -6.13
C TYR A 173 -8.82 -6.45 -5.77
N THR A 174 -8.82 -7.77 -5.55
CA THR A 174 -10.02 -8.50 -5.12
C THR A 174 -10.61 -7.91 -3.81
N CYS A 175 -9.74 -7.46 -2.89
CA CYS A 175 -10.16 -6.81 -1.65
C CYS A 175 -10.47 -5.31 -1.78
N TRP A 176 -10.29 -4.69 -2.96
CA TRP A 176 -10.44 -3.24 -3.15
C TRP A 176 -11.79 -2.68 -2.69
N PRO A 177 -12.93 -3.36 -2.92
CA PRO A 177 -14.24 -2.90 -2.42
C PRO A 177 -14.30 -2.76 -0.89
N LEU A 178 -13.46 -3.48 -0.14
CA LEU A 178 -13.38 -3.37 1.32
C LEU A 178 -12.70 -2.06 1.76
N PHE A 179 -11.93 -1.41 0.88
CA PHE A 179 -11.16 -0.20 1.20
C PHE A 179 -11.93 1.11 0.97
N VAL A 180 -13.23 1.03 0.65
CA VAL A 180 -14.13 2.19 0.47
C VAL A 180 -14.07 3.17 1.63
N LEU A 181 -13.94 2.65 2.86
CA LEU A 181 -13.89 3.45 4.07
C LEU A 181 -12.71 4.44 4.10
N LEU A 182 -11.57 4.11 3.47
CA LEU A 182 -10.40 4.99 3.46
C LEU A 182 -10.49 6.08 2.42
N TYR A 183 -10.80 5.75 1.16
CA TYR A 183 -10.84 6.79 0.12
C TYR A 183 -12.07 7.70 0.22
N ARG A 184 -13.10 7.30 0.98
CA ARG A 184 -14.23 8.17 1.38
C ARG A 184 -14.04 8.85 2.74
N SER A 185 -12.94 8.57 3.44
CA SER A 185 -12.63 9.23 4.72
C SER A 185 -12.46 10.74 4.53
N THR A 186 -12.81 11.53 5.54
CA THR A 186 -12.50 12.97 5.56
C THR A 186 -11.03 13.23 5.88
N ASN A 187 -10.30 12.22 6.39
CA ASN A 187 -8.89 12.33 6.70
C ASN A 187 -8.03 12.18 5.44
N ILE A 188 -7.18 13.18 5.17
CA ILE A 188 -6.25 13.18 4.04
C ILE A 188 -5.23 12.03 4.15
N ASP A 189 -4.78 11.68 5.36
CA ASP A 189 -3.81 10.60 5.56
C ASP A 189 -4.38 9.23 5.13
N ASP A 190 -5.68 9.00 5.34
CA ASP A 190 -6.36 7.78 4.89
C ASP A 190 -6.40 7.69 3.36
N LYS A 191 -6.67 8.82 2.69
CA LYS A 191 -6.63 8.95 1.22
C LYS A 191 -5.21 8.80 0.66
N LEU A 192 -4.20 9.31 1.37
CA LEU A 192 -2.79 9.12 1.00
C LEU A 192 -2.35 7.66 1.17
N LEU A 193 -2.85 6.98 2.19
CA LEU A 193 -2.53 5.58 2.45
C LEU A 193 -3.04 4.67 1.32
N ILE A 194 -4.29 4.83 0.89
CA ILE A 194 -4.85 4.06 -0.23
C ILE A 194 -4.18 4.42 -1.57
N LEU A 195 -3.83 5.70 -1.78
CA LEU A 195 -3.03 6.11 -2.93
C LEU A 195 -1.65 5.45 -2.95
N THR A 196 -1.00 5.35 -1.79
CA THR A 196 0.29 4.67 -1.64
C THR A 196 0.17 3.19 -1.95
N LEU A 197 -0.92 2.53 -1.51
CA LEU A 197 -1.19 1.13 -1.86
C LEU A 197 -1.30 0.96 -3.38
N LEU A 198 -2.10 1.80 -4.05
CA LEU A 198 -2.27 1.76 -5.52
C LEU A 198 -0.96 2.02 -6.27
N THR A 199 -0.16 2.96 -5.79
CA THR A 199 1.16 3.23 -6.39
C THR A 199 2.05 1.99 -6.34
N LYS A 200 2.06 1.29 -5.19
CA LYS A 200 2.85 0.08 -5.03
C LYS A 200 2.34 -1.09 -5.87
N THR A 201 1.03 -1.21 -6.08
CA THR A 201 0.49 -2.24 -6.99
C THR A 201 0.95 -1.99 -8.42
N PHE A 202 0.93 -0.73 -8.89
CA PHE A 202 1.39 -0.38 -10.24
C PHE A 202 2.89 -0.57 -10.44
N ILE A 203 3.71 -0.33 -9.42
CA ILE A 203 5.16 -0.61 -9.48
C ILE A 203 5.44 -2.11 -9.72
N ILE A 204 4.56 -2.99 -9.24
CA ILE A 204 4.75 -4.44 -9.36
C ILE A 204 4.19 -4.96 -10.68
N ASP A 205 2.91 -4.68 -10.96
CA ASP A 205 2.22 -5.09 -12.18
C ASP A 205 1.07 -4.12 -12.47
N SER A 206 1.37 -3.08 -13.26
CA SER A 206 0.39 -2.07 -13.64
C SER A 206 -0.67 -2.62 -14.60
N ARG A 207 -0.28 -3.49 -15.54
CA ARG A 207 -1.19 -4.05 -16.56
C ARG A 207 -2.24 -4.97 -15.97
N LEU A 208 -1.98 -5.59 -14.81
CA LEU A 208 -2.94 -6.49 -14.18
C LEU A 208 -4.31 -5.85 -13.96
N LEU A 209 -4.38 -4.55 -13.65
CA LEU A 209 -5.64 -3.87 -13.39
C LEU A 209 -6.58 -3.91 -14.61
N ILE A 210 -6.04 -3.86 -15.82
CA ILE A 210 -6.79 -3.78 -17.09
C ILE A 210 -7.72 -4.98 -17.26
N ALA A 211 -7.21 -6.18 -16.96
CA ALA A 211 -7.94 -7.42 -17.06
C ALA A 211 -8.74 -7.77 -15.78
N HIS A 212 -8.56 -7.01 -14.71
CA HIS A 212 -9.14 -7.33 -13.40
C HIS A 212 -10.61 -6.87 -13.31
N GLU A 213 -11.44 -7.65 -12.62
CA GLU A 213 -12.87 -7.34 -12.41
C GLU A 213 -13.10 -6.02 -11.66
N GLN A 214 -12.13 -5.62 -10.83
CA GLN A 214 -12.18 -4.40 -10.02
C GLN A 214 -11.66 -3.14 -10.76
N PHE A 215 -11.41 -3.24 -12.08
CA PHE A 215 -10.98 -2.11 -12.91
C PHE A 215 -11.84 -0.86 -12.68
N ASP A 216 -13.17 -1.00 -12.81
CA ASP A 216 -14.08 0.13 -12.70
C ASP A 216 -14.05 0.76 -11.31
N HIS A 217 -13.93 -0.03 -10.24
CA HIS A 217 -13.88 0.45 -8.86
C HIS A 217 -12.60 1.25 -8.57
N VAL A 218 -11.44 0.73 -8.99
CA VAL A 218 -10.15 1.41 -8.79
C VAL A 218 -10.09 2.69 -9.62
N SER A 219 -10.53 2.62 -10.88
CA SER A 219 -10.53 3.73 -11.82
C SER A 219 -11.48 4.85 -11.38
N GLN A 220 -12.69 4.50 -10.93
CA GLN A 220 -13.63 5.47 -10.38
C GLN A 220 -13.10 6.13 -9.11
N MET A 221 -12.41 5.39 -8.24
CA MET A 221 -11.76 5.95 -7.06
C MET A 221 -10.72 7.02 -7.47
N TYR A 222 -9.84 6.70 -8.43
CA TYR A 222 -8.85 7.64 -8.94
C TYR A 222 -9.50 8.93 -9.47
N LEU A 223 -10.49 8.81 -10.36
CA LEU A 223 -11.20 9.97 -10.91
C LEU A 223 -11.87 10.79 -9.81
N SER A 224 -12.54 10.13 -8.85
CA SER A 224 -13.24 10.81 -7.75
C SER A 224 -12.31 11.61 -6.85
N LEU A 225 -11.10 11.12 -6.58
CA LEU A 225 -10.09 11.84 -5.79
C LEU A 225 -9.55 13.06 -6.55
N LEU A 226 -9.45 12.99 -7.88
CA LEU A 226 -8.91 14.08 -8.69
C LEU A 226 -9.84 15.31 -8.72
N ILE A 227 -11.16 15.08 -8.68
CA ILE A 227 -12.17 16.16 -8.64
C ILE A 227 -12.75 16.41 -7.24
N ASP A 228 -12.22 15.77 -6.21
CA ASP A 228 -12.64 16.03 -4.83
C ASP A 228 -12.27 17.47 -4.44
N LYS A 229 -13.29 18.25 -4.05
CA LYS A 229 -13.16 19.66 -3.66
C LYS A 229 -12.56 19.85 -2.28
N GLN A 230 -12.51 18.80 -1.46
CA GLN A 230 -11.87 18.83 -0.15
C GLN A 230 -10.35 18.64 -0.24
N LEU A 231 -9.84 18.19 -1.39
CA LEU A 231 -8.43 17.93 -1.61
C LEU A 231 -7.77 19.12 -2.30
N ASN A 232 -6.67 19.59 -1.71
CA ASN A 232 -5.89 20.69 -2.26
C ASN A 232 -5.01 20.22 -3.43
N LEU A 233 -4.44 21.19 -4.16
CA LEU A 233 -3.58 20.90 -5.30
C LEU A 233 -2.34 20.10 -4.89
N THR A 234 -1.79 20.29 -3.69
CA THR A 234 -0.66 19.48 -3.18
C THR A 234 -0.97 17.98 -3.20
N PHE A 235 -2.14 17.58 -2.70
CA PHE A 235 -2.57 16.18 -2.73
C PHE A 235 -2.76 15.71 -4.18
N LYS A 236 -3.46 16.50 -5.00
CA LYS A 236 -3.75 16.15 -6.39
C LYS A 236 -2.47 16.02 -7.22
N THR A 237 -1.46 16.83 -6.95
CA THR A 237 -0.13 16.70 -7.53
C THR A 237 0.46 15.33 -7.21
N ARG A 238 0.30 14.76 -6.01
CA ARG A 238 0.71 13.36 -5.74
C ARG A 238 -0.12 12.34 -6.49
N LEU A 239 -1.43 12.57 -6.62
CA LEU A 239 -2.31 11.70 -7.40
C LEU A 239 -1.91 11.65 -8.88
N LEU A 240 -1.44 12.78 -9.44
CA LEU A 240 -0.93 12.88 -10.81
C LEU A 240 0.31 12.01 -11.08
N ASP A 241 1.00 11.49 -10.06
CA ASP A 241 2.08 10.51 -10.28
C ASP A 241 1.58 9.21 -10.91
N LEU A 242 0.28 8.90 -10.79
CA LEU A 242 -0.37 7.74 -11.42
C LEU A 242 -0.98 8.07 -12.78
N LEU A 243 -1.04 9.35 -13.17
CA LEU A 243 -1.63 9.79 -14.43
C LEU A 243 -0.99 9.10 -15.66
N PRO A 244 0.34 8.87 -15.75
CA PRO A 244 0.92 8.22 -16.92
C PRO A 244 0.29 6.85 -17.22
N PHE A 245 0.06 6.06 -16.16
CA PHE A 245 -0.60 4.75 -16.30
C PHE A 245 -2.03 4.91 -16.78
N PHE A 246 -2.81 5.73 -16.09
CA PHE A 246 -4.22 5.94 -16.38
C PHE A 246 -4.48 6.58 -17.75
N ALA A 247 -3.58 7.46 -18.18
CA ALA A 247 -3.61 8.07 -19.49
C ALA A 247 -3.31 7.05 -20.58
N SER A 248 -2.33 6.14 -20.39
CA SER A 248 -2.01 5.10 -21.39
C SER A 248 -3.15 4.11 -21.68
N LEU A 249 -4.18 4.06 -20.84
CA LEU A 249 -5.34 3.20 -21.06
C LEU A 249 -6.20 3.66 -22.23
N ASP A 250 -6.10 4.92 -22.66
CA ASP A 250 -6.82 5.46 -23.82
C ASP A 250 -6.34 4.88 -25.17
N THR A 251 -5.16 4.27 -25.17
CA THR A 251 -4.44 3.72 -26.32
C THR A 251 -4.15 2.23 -26.15
N ASP A 252 -4.51 1.63 -25.00
CA ASP A 252 -4.23 0.23 -24.70
C ASP A 252 -5.18 -0.72 -25.43
N GLU A 253 -4.62 -1.59 -26.26
CA GLU A 253 -5.34 -2.59 -27.06
C GLU A 253 -5.97 -3.71 -26.23
N ASP A 254 -5.48 -3.96 -25.01
CA ASP A 254 -6.03 -4.99 -24.09
C ASP A 254 -7.39 -4.56 -23.52
N LEU A 255 -7.72 -3.26 -23.54
CA LEU A 255 -9.05 -2.76 -23.21
C LEU A 255 -10.00 -2.90 -24.39
N SER A 256 -11.21 -3.40 -24.13
CA SER A 256 -12.28 -3.41 -25.13
C SER A 256 -12.60 -1.98 -25.57
N GLU A 257 -12.92 -1.81 -26.86
CA GLU A 257 -13.17 -0.49 -27.47
C GLU A 257 -14.22 0.34 -26.70
N ASP A 258 -15.32 -0.29 -26.29
CA ASP A 258 -16.37 0.36 -25.50
C ASP A 258 -15.86 0.84 -24.13
N ARG A 259 -15.03 0.04 -23.46
CA ARG A 259 -14.47 0.38 -22.14
C ARG A 259 -13.42 1.48 -22.29
N ARG A 260 -12.58 1.38 -23.33
CA ARG A 260 -11.56 2.38 -23.67
C ARG A 260 -12.20 3.74 -23.92
N LYS A 261 -13.21 3.79 -24.79
CA LYS A 261 -13.94 5.03 -25.10
C LYS A 261 -14.59 5.64 -23.86
N LYS A 262 -15.30 4.83 -23.06
CA LYS A 262 -15.91 5.29 -21.82
C LYS A 262 -14.87 5.87 -20.86
N TRP A 263 -13.75 5.18 -20.69
CA TRP A 263 -12.65 5.65 -19.85
C TRP A 263 -12.07 6.97 -20.34
N SER A 264 -11.81 7.09 -21.64
CA SER A 264 -11.31 8.31 -22.26
C SER A 264 -12.25 9.51 -22.04
N ASP A 265 -13.55 9.32 -22.23
CA ASP A 265 -14.57 10.36 -22.00
C ASP A 265 -14.60 10.79 -20.52
N ASP A 266 -14.57 9.82 -19.60
CA ASP A 266 -14.58 10.07 -18.16
C ASP A 266 -13.29 10.79 -17.70
N LEU A 267 -12.12 10.36 -18.20
CA LEU A 267 -10.83 10.97 -17.90
C LEU A 267 -10.74 12.39 -18.44
N CYS A 268 -11.12 12.63 -19.69
CA CYS A 268 -11.13 13.95 -20.32
C CYS A 268 -12.00 14.94 -19.52
N ARG A 269 -13.25 14.56 -19.20
CA ARG A 269 -14.14 15.38 -18.38
C ARG A 269 -13.57 15.66 -16.99
N THR A 270 -12.96 14.66 -16.36
CA THR A 270 -12.37 14.78 -15.03
C THR A 270 -11.18 15.73 -15.04
N LEU A 271 -10.31 15.64 -16.05
CA LEU A 271 -9.15 16.51 -16.20
C LEU A 271 -9.57 17.97 -16.42
N HIS A 272 -10.53 18.24 -17.31
CA HIS A 272 -11.05 19.60 -17.49
C HIS A 272 -11.67 20.16 -16.21
N THR A 273 -12.40 19.33 -15.45
CA THR A 273 -12.96 19.73 -14.15
C THR A 273 -11.86 20.04 -13.14
N PHE A 274 -10.84 19.18 -13.07
CA PHE A 274 -9.68 19.35 -12.21
C PHE A 274 -8.94 20.65 -12.52
N THR A 275 -8.63 20.93 -13.79
CA THR A 275 -7.94 22.16 -14.18
C THR A 275 -8.80 23.39 -13.88
N ALA A 276 -10.11 23.35 -14.17
CA ALA A 276 -11.00 24.47 -13.89
C ALA A 276 -11.13 24.77 -12.37
N ASP A 277 -11.14 23.74 -11.53
CA ASP A 277 -11.29 23.90 -10.08
C ASP A 277 -9.98 24.27 -9.37
N CYS A 278 -8.82 23.86 -9.91
CA CYS A 278 -7.54 23.92 -9.17
C CYS A 278 -6.49 24.85 -9.79
N PHE A 279 -6.59 25.20 -11.07
CA PHE A 279 -5.60 26.06 -11.74
C PHE A 279 -6.06 27.52 -11.75
N PRO A 280 -5.10 28.47 -11.77
CA PRO A 280 -5.44 29.89 -11.85
C PRO A 280 -6.01 30.22 -13.23
N LEU A 281 -6.76 31.32 -13.33
CA LEU A 281 -7.31 31.76 -14.62
C LEU A 281 -6.22 32.31 -15.54
N LYS A 282 -5.17 32.90 -14.95
CA LYS A 282 -3.93 33.27 -15.64
C LYS A 282 -2.75 32.63 -14.93
N SER A 283 -1.79 32.09 -15.68
CA SER A 283 -0.66 31.38 -15.08
C SER A 283 0.23 32.27 -14.20
N THR A 284 0.13 33.58 -14.32
CA THR A 284 0.84 34.58 -13.49
C THR A 284 0.15 34.94 -12.17
N GLU A 285 -1.04 34.41 -11.87
CA GLU A 285 -1.79 34.78 -10.66
C GLU A 285 -1.11 34.34 -9.36
N PHE A 286 -0.51 33.15 -9.36
CA PHE A 286 0.24 32.68 -8.21
C PHE A 286 1.62 33.33 -8.16
N ARG A 287 1.94 33.92 -7.01
CA ARG A 287 3.22 34.58 -6.80
C ARG A 287 4.33 33.54 -6.77
N LYS A 288 5.40 33.76 -7.55
CA LYS A 288 6.58 32.90 -7.55
C LYS A 288 7.15 32.72 -6.13
N GLY A 289 7.43 31.47 -5.77
CA GLY A 289 7.94 31.09 -4.45
C GLY A 289 6.87 30.77 -3.40
N THR A 290 5.57 30.89 -3.71
CA THR A 290 4.51 30.39 -2.83
C THR A 290 4.24 28.91 -3.06
N GLN A 291 3.62 28.25 -2.08
CA GLN A 291 3.27 26.84 -2.18
C GLN A 291 2.29 26.57 -3.34
N GLU A 292 1.33 27.47 -3.56
CA GLU A 292 0.34 27.38 -4.65
C GLU A 292 1.01 27.43 -6.02
N TYR A 293 2.02 28.32 -6.17
CA TYR A 293 2.81 28.37 -7.40
C TYR A 293 3.60 27.07 -7.62
N HIS A 294 4.22 26.54 -6.56
CA HIS A 294 4.97 25.28 -6.64
C HIS A 294 4.08 24.08 -6.95
N ASP A 295 2.89 24.01 -6.35
CA ASP A 295 1.93 22.95 -6.59
C ASP A 295 1.35 23.02 -8.01
N TYR A 296 1.06 24.22 -8.51
CA TYR A 296 0.65 24.45 -9.90
C TYR A 296 1.74 24.06 -10.89
N GLN A 297 2.97 24.54 -10.70
CA GLN A 297 4.12 24.13 -11.51
C GLN A 297 4.33 22.61 -11.48
N GLY A 298 4.23 22.01 -10.30
CA GLY A 298 4.35 20.57 -10.11
C GLY A 298 3.26 19.80 -10.85
N ALA A 299 2.02 20.28 -10.84
CA ALA A 299 0.92 19.68 -11.56
C ALA A 299 1.13 19.75 -13.09
N ILE A 300 1.51 20.91 -13.63
CA ILE A 300 1.84 21.08 -15.07
C ILE A 300 2.91 20.07 -15.49
N ARG A 301 4.02 20.01 -14.74
CA ARG A 301 5.13 19.10 -15.06
C ARG A 301 4.75 17.63 -14.98
N LYS A 302 3.86 17.25 -14.06
CA LYS A 302 3.35 15.88 -14.01
C LYS A 302 2.40 15.55 -15.15
N ILE A 303 1.58 16.49 -15.59
CA ILE A 303 0.76 16.32 -16.80
C ILE A 303 1.66 16.17 -18.03
N LEU A 304 2.70 17.00 -18.17
CA LEU A 304 3.67 16.89 -19.26
C LEU A 304 4.41 15.55 -19.24
N SER A 305 4.96 15.16 -18.09
CA SER A 305 5.61 13.85 -17.95
C SER A 305 4.65 12.70 -18.23
N ALA A 306 3.38 12.83 -17.85
CA ALA A 306 2.36 11.84 -18.19
C ALA A 306 2.07 11.78 -19.70
N LEU A 307 2.01 12.94 -20.39
CA LEU A 307 1.89 12.97 -21.85
C LEU A 307 3.07 12.25 -22.50
N GLU A 308 4.31 12.56 -22.11
CA GLU A 308 5.51 11.94 -22.67
C GLU A 308 5.54 10.42 -22.48
N LEU A 309 5.16 9.95 -21.28
CA LEU A 309 5.20 8.53 -20.93
C LEU A 309 4.04 7.72 -21.51
N SER A 310 2.87 8.36 -21.75
CA SER A 310 1.66 7.67 -22.22
C SER A 310 1.35 7.89 -23.70
N SER A 311 1.88 8.96 -24.31
CA SER A 311 1.47 9.44 -25.63
C SER A 311 -0.05 9.67 -25.76
N SER A 312 -0.72 9.98 -24.65
CA SER A 312 -2.17 10.16 -24.61
C SER A 312 -2.61 11.43 -25.34
N PHE A 313 -3.51 11.26 -26.31
CA PHE A 313 -4.08 12.38 -27.06
C PHE A 313 -4.95 13.28 -26.17
N ILE A 314 -5.60 12.72 -25.14
CA ILE A 314 -6.39 13.49 -24.18
C ILE A 314 -5.53 14.51 -23.43
N LEU A 315 -4.33 14.10 -23.00
CA LEU A 315 -3.40 15.00 -22.31
C LEU A 315 -2.85 16.08 -23.25
N PHE A 316 -2.59 15.71 -24.51
CA PHE A 316 -2.21 16.66 -25.54
C PHE A 316 -3.29 17.73 -25.75
N GLU A 317 -4.55 17.34 -25.97
CA GLU A 317 -5.67 18.27 -26.13
C GLU A 317 -5.85 19.17 -24.90
N LEU A 318 -5.73 18.62 -23.70
CA LEU A 318 -5.82 19.39 -22.45
C LEU A 318 -4.75 20.49 -22.39
N LEU A 319 -3.50 20.17 -22.72
CA LEU A 319 -2.39 21.13 -22.69
C LEU A 319 -2.54 22.23 -23.75
N ILE A 320 -2.98 21.88 -24.96
CA ILE A 320 -3.28 22.86 -26.01
C ILE A 320 -4.43 23.78 -25.58
N TRP A 321 -5.48 23.23 -24.96
CA TRP A 321 -6.58 24.02 -24.41
C TRP A 321 -6.09 25.00 -23.35
N MET A 322 -5.24 24.55 -22.42
CA MET A 322 -4.66 25.40 -21.37
C MET A 322 -3.83 26.55 -21.93
N LEU A 323 -2.97 26.27 -22.92
CA LEU A 323 -2.19 27.31 -23.61
C LEU A 323 -3.11 28.32 -24.30
N SER A 324 -4.21 27.85 -24.89
CA SER A 324 -5.15 28.70 -25.64
C SER A 324 -5.99 29.60 -24.75
N CYS A 325 -6.05 29.36 -23.43
CA CYS A 325 -6.81 30.18 -22.49
C CYS A 325 -6.16 31.55 -22.24
N GLU A 326 -4.88 31.73 -22.52
CA GLU A 326 -4.19 33.02 -22.36
C GLU A 326 -3.17 33.28 -23.46
N GLN A 327 -2.80 34.55 -23.66
CA GLN A 327 -1.87 34.92 -24.75
C GLN A 327 -0.41 34.58 -24.47
N ASN A 328 0.00 34.53 -23.19
CA ASN A 328 1.38 34.26 -22.79
C ASN A 328 1.36 33.39 -21.53
N HIS A 329 1.50 32.08 -21.69
CA HIS A 329 1.50 31.15 -20.56
C HIS A 329 2.92 30.99 -20.02
N ILE A 330 3.13 31.08 -18.70
CA ILE A 330 4.49 31.06 -18.13
C ILE A 330 5.26 29.74 -18.36
N PHE A 331 4.53 28.66 -18.66
CA PHE A 331 5.08 27.35 -18.98
C PHE A 331 4.95 26.99 -20.47
N GLU A 332 4.67 27.96 -21.34
CA GLU A 332 4.51 27.73 -22.79
C GLU A 332 5.71 27.02 -23.40
N ASP A 333 6.94 27.49 -23.12
CA ASP A 333 8.16 26.85 -23.63
C ASP A 333 8.30 25.39 -23.14
N GLU A 334 8.01 25.11 -21.86
CA GLU A 334 8.04 23.75 -21.30
C GLU A 334 7.00 22.85 -22.02
N ILE A 335 5.78 23.37 -22.21
CA ILE A 335 4.68 22.64 -22.86
C ILE A 335 5.00 22.35 -24.33
N LEU A 336 5.41 23.37 -25.10
CA LEU A 336 5.75 23.24 -26.52
C LEU A 336 6.98 22.35 -26.75
N SER A 337 7.89 22.24 -25.78
CA SER A 337 9.04 21.34 -25.89
C SER A 337 8.71 19.86 -25.67
N SER A 338 7.58 19.57 -25.03
CA SER A 338 7.14 18.21 -24.69
C SER A 338 6.11 17.63 -25.68
N ILE A 339 5.67 18.46 -26.64
CA ILE A 339 4.77 18.16 -27.75
C ILE A 339 5.62 17.94 -29.01
#